data_AF-A0A7V9GC25-F1
#
_entry.id   AF-A0A7V9GC25-F1
#
_cell.length_a   1.000
_cell.length_b   1.000
_cell.length_c   1.000
_cell.angle_alpha   90.00
_cell.angle_beta   90.00
_cell.angle_gamma   90.00
#
_symmetry.space_group_name_H-M   'P 1'
#
loop_
_entity.id
_entity.type
_entity.pdbx_description
1 polymer ?
#
loop_
_entity_poly.entity_id
_entity_poly.type
_entity_poly.pdbx_seq_one_letter_code
_entity_poly.pdbx_strand_id
1 'polypeptide(L)' 'MSNRKLGIAIIGFGGAVGTTMVAGIELLRKGLIGKEGLPLAELDAELIKDLADYENIIFGGWDLFAEHLAKAA' A
#
# COMPACT_ATOMS: atom_id res chain seq x y z
N MET A 1 7.29 16.93 2.65
CA MET A 1 6.88 15.58 2.22
C MET A 1 8.10 14.89 1.65
N SER A 2 8.42 13.72 2.18
CA SER A 2 9.61 12.95 1.81
C SER A 2 9.37 12.30 0.45
N ASN A 3 10.20 12.60 -0.55
CA ASN A 3 10.11 11.98 -1.89
C ASN A 3 10.64 10.53 -1.90
N ARG A 4 10.64 9.86 -0.74
CA ARG A 4 11.11 8.49 -0.54
C ARG A 4 10.06 7.54 -1.10
N LYS A 5 10.50 6.66 -2.00
CA LYS A 5 9.71 5.53 -2.50
C LYS A 5 10.02 4.29 -1.67
N LEU A 6 9.00 3.57 -1.22
CA LEU A 6 9.14 2.31 -0.49
C LEU A 6 8.70 1.16 -1.39
N GLY A 7 9.63 0.30 -1.80
CA GLY A 7 9.29 -0.93 -2.52
C GLY A 7 8.93 -2.05 -1.55
N ILE A 8 7.79 -2.71 -1.77
CA ILE A 8 7.35 -3.90 -1.02
C ILE A 8 7.19 -5.06 -2.00
N ALA A 9 7.93 -6.15 -1.76
CA ALA A 9 7.79 -7.40 -2.49
C ALA A 9 7.01 -8.41 -1.64
N ILE A 10 5.93 -8.97 -2.19
CA ILE A 10 4.98 -9.81 -1.44
C ILE A 10 5.00 -11.25 -1.98
N ILE A 11 5.06 -12.23 -1.08
CA ILE A 11 4.85 -13.65 -1.40
C ILE A 11 3.40 -13.98 -1.03
N GLY A 12 2.65 -14.56 -1.95
CA GLY A 12 1.19 -14.67 -1.83
C GLY A 12 0.48 -13.37 -2.25
N PHE A 13 1.00 -12.72 -3.30
CA PHE A 13 0.59 -11.39 -3.72
C PHE A 13 -0.90 -11.31 -4.15
N GLY A 14 -1.42 -12.38 -4.71
CA GLY A 14 -2.83 -12.53 -5.10
C GLY A 14 -3.75 -12.98 -3.96
N GLY A 15 -3.23 -13.19 -2.74
CA GLY A 15 -4.03 -13.47 -1.57
C GLY A 15 -4.81 -12.25 -1.07
N ALA A 16 -5.86 -12.48 -0.28
CA ALA A 16 -6.80 -11.45 0.18
C ALA A 16 -6.12 -10.22 0.81
N VAL A 17 -5.08 -10.42 1.63
CA VAL A 17 -4.35 -9.30 2.26
C VAL A 17 -3.49 -8.54 1.24
N GLY A 18 -2.82 -9.26 0.33
CA GLY A 18 -1.96 -8.66 -0.70
C GLY A 18 -2.77 -7.79 -1.66
N THR A 19 -3.87 -8.34 -2.18
CA THR A 19 -4.77 -7.62 -3.10
C THR A 19 -5.44 -6.42 -2.42
N THR A 20 -5.92 -6.59 -1.19
CA THR A 20 -6.54 -5.49 -0.41
C THR A 20 -5.54 -4.36 -0.13
N MET A 21 -4.30 -4.69 0.23
CA MET A 21 -3.28 -3.68 0.48
C MET A 21 -2.95 -2.86 -0.78
N VAL A 22 -2.80 -3.51 -1.93
CA VAL A 22 -2.58 -2.80 -3.21
C VAL A 22 -3.77 -1.91 -3.54
N ALA A 23 -4.99 -2.46 -3.50
CA ALA A 23 -6.20 -1.71 -3.79
C ALA A 23 -6.35 -0.49 -2.88
N GLY A 24 -6.10 -0.64 -1.57
CA GLY A 24 -6.17 0.45 -0.60
C GLY A 24 -5.20 1.60 -0.93
N ILE A 25 -3.93 1.30 -1.23
CA ILE A 25 -2.96 2.32 -1.63
C ILE A 25 -3.33 2.97 -2.97
N GLU A 26 -3.80 2.21 -3.97
CA GLU A 26 -4.24 2.80 -5.24
C GLU A 26 -5.45 3.73 -5.08
N LEU A 27 -6.39 3.40 -4.20
CA LEU A 27 -7.53 4.26 -3.86
C LEU A 27 -7.09 5.52 -3.10
N LEU A 28 -6.13 5.41 -2.18
CA LEU A 28 -5.53 6.55 -1.48
C LEU A 28 -4.85 7.52 -2.44
N ARG A 29 -4.05 7.01 -3.38
CA ARG A 29 -3.40 7.84 -4.42
C ARG A 29 -4.41 8.61 -5.28
N LYS A 30 -5.58 8.02 -5.52
CA LYS A 30 -6.67 8.64 -6.26
C LYS A 30 -7.52 9.58 -5.41
N GLY A 31 -7.27 9.67 -4.10
CA GLY A 31 -8.05 10.47 -3.16
C GLY A 31 -9.49 9.96 -2.99
N LEU A 32 -9.73 8.68 -3.23
CA LEU A 32 -11.09 8.08 -3.19
C LEU A 32 -11.47 7.57 -1.80
N ILE A 33 -10.50 7.38 -0.92
CA ILE A 33 -10.68 6.95 0.47
C ILE A 33 -9.78 7.78 1.39
N GLY A 34 -10.11 7.82 2.69
CA GLY A 34 -9.26 8.39 3.73
C GLY A 34 -8.26 7.38 4.29
N LYS A 35 -7.55 7.79 5.35
CA LYS A 35 -6.49 7.00 6.01
C LYS A 35 -7.00 6.28 7.28
N GLU A 36 -8.30 6.11 7.41
CA GLU A 36 -8.93 5.51 8.60
C GLU A 36 -8.41 4.08 8.82
N GLY A 37 -8.07 3.75 10.07
CA GLY A 37 -7.55 2.44 10.45
C GLY A 37 -6.08 2.18 10.10
N LEU A 38 -5.39 3.12 9.43
CA LEU A 38 -3.95 3.02 9.22
C LEU A 38 -3.18 3.45 10.48
N PRO A 39 -2.26 2.63 11.00
CA PRO A 39 -1.70 2.80 12.34
C PRO A 39 -0.84 4.06 12.52
N LEU A 40 -0.36 4.66 11.43
CA LEU A 40 0.52 5.85 11.49
C LEU A 40 -0.19 7.12 10.99
N ALA A 41 -1.46 7.04 10.59
CA ALA A 41 -2.16 8.16 9.97
C ALA A 41 -2.45 9.32 10.94
N GLU A 42 -2.57 9.01 12.24
CA GLU A 42 -2.91 9.97 13.30
C GLU A 42 -1.69 10.37 14.14
N LEU A 43 -0.48 9.93 13.78
CA LEU A 43 0.74 10.32 14.48
C LEU A 43 1.19 11.72 14.08
N ASP A 44 1.84 12.42 15.02
CA ASP A 44 2.41 13.73 14.78
C ASP A 44 3.40 13.71 13.60
N ALA A 45 3.32 14.72 12.75
CA ALA A 45 4.14 14.83 11.54
C ALA A 45 5.65 14.74 11.82
N GLU A 46 6.10 15.22 12.99
CA GLU A 46 7.51 15.15 13.41
C GLU A 46 7.98 13.71 13.67
N LEU A 47 7.09 12.83 14.13
CA LEU A 47 7.40 11.41 14.39
C LEU A 47 7.50 10.59 13.10
N ILE A 48 6.85 11.04 12.04
CA ILE A 48 6.78 10.33 10.75
C ILE A 48 7.53 11.05 9.62
N LYS A 49 8.25 12.14 9.91
CA LYS A 49 8.87 13.02 8.90
C LYS A 49 9.84 12.32 7.94
N ASP A 50 10.48 11.25 8.40
CA ASP A 50 11.47 10.48 7.65
C ASP A 50 10.90 9.20 7.01
N LEU A 51 9.61 8.92 7.23
CA LEU A 51 8.91 7.80 6.61
C LEU A 51 8.54 8.12 5.16
N ALA A 52 8.25 7.08 4.39
CA ALA A 52 7.61 7.25 3.09
C ALA A 52 6.12 7.50 3.29
N ASP A 53 5.55 8.43 2.52
CA ASP A 53 4.10 8.60 2.45
C ASP A 53 3.44 7.30 1.95
N TYR A 54 2.23 7.00 2.42
CA TYR A 54 1.48 5.80 2.02
C TYR A 54 1.32 5.71 0.49
N GLU A 55 1.09 6.85 -0.14
CA GLU A 55 0.91 7.03 -1.57
C GLU A 55 2.20 6.70 -2.37
N ASN A 56 3.37 6.75 -1.72
CA ASN A 56 4.68 6.48 -2.32
C ASN A 56 5.15 5.01 -2.16
N ILE A 57 4.31 4.13 -1.61
CA ILE A 57 4.58 2.69 -1.51
C ILE A 57 4.41 2.06 -2.90
N ILE A 58 5.35 1.27 -3.39
CA ILE A 58 5.31 0.58 -4.68
C ILE A 58 5.30 -0.93 -4.43
N PHE A 59 4.45 -1.67 -5.13
CA PHE A 59 4.28 -3.10 -4.93
C PHE A 59 4.84 -3.93 -6.08
N GLY A 60 5.33 -5.11 -5.72
CA GLY A 60 5.58 -6.22 -6.62
C GLY A 60 5.50 -7.52 -5.82
N GLY A 61 5.70 -8.66 -6.48
CA GLY A 61 5.67 -9.92 -5.75
C GLY A 61 5.43 -11.13 -6.63
N TRP A 62 5.11 -12.22 -5.94
CA TRP A 62 4.85 -13.53 -6.51
C TRP A 62 3.63 -14.15 -5.86
N ASP A 63 2.92 -14.94 -6.65
CA ASP A 63 1.88 -15.84 -6.20
C ASP A 63 2.01 -17.16 -6.99
N LEU A 64 1.45 -18.25 -6.45
CA LEU A 64 1.36 -19.51 -7.18
C LEU A 64 0.35 -19.40 -8.33
N PHE A 65 -0.66 -18.54 -8.18
CA PHE A 65 -1.67 -18.30 -9.20
C PHE A 65 -1.27 -17.11 -10.09
N ALA A 66 -1.41 -17.28 -11.42
CA ALA A 66 -1.04 -16.27 -12.41
C ALA A 66 -2.15 -15.22 -12.66
N GLU A 67 -3.15 -15.16 -11.79
CA GLU A 67 -4.29 -14.27 -11.96
C GLU A 67 -3.90 -12.81 -11.75
N HIS A 68 -4.49 -11.91 -12.53
CA HIS A 68 -4.33 -10.48 -12.33
C HIS A 68 -4.96 -10.06 -10.99
N LEU A 69 -4.35 -9.12 -10.26
CA LEU A 69 -4.82 -8.72 -8.92
C LEU A 69 -6.28 -8.26 -8.90
N ALA A 70 -6.75 -7.62 -9.96
CA ALA A 70 -8.16 -7.20 -10.08
C ALA A 70 -9.16 -8.37 -10.10
N LYS A 71 -8.74 -9.57 -10.52
CA LYS A 71 -9.55 -10.79 -10.46
C LYS A 71 -9.34 -11.54 -9.14
N ALA A 72 -8.17 -11.42 -8.53
CA ALA A 72 -7.84 -12.06 -7.27
C ALA A 72 -8.42 -11.33 -6.04
N ALA A 73 -8.70 -10.03 -6.16
CA ALA A 73 -9.34 -9.20 -5.14
C ALA A 73 -10.84 -9.50 -4.97
#